data_AF-A0A9D9U8C1-F1
#
_entry.id   AF-A0A9D9U8C1-F1
#
_cell.length_a   1.000
_cell.length_b   1.000
_cell.length_c   1.000
_cell.angle_alpha   90.00
_cell.angle_beta   90.00
_cell.angle_gamma   90.00
#
_symmetry.space_group_name_H-M   'P 1'
#
loop_
_entity.id
_entity.type
_entity.pdbx_description
1 polymer ?
#
loop_
_entity_poly.entity_id
_entity_poly.type
_entity_poly.pdbx_seq_one_letter_code
_entity_poly.pdbx_strand_id
1 'polypeptide(L)' 'MRIVQWSAGNVGRRSIIAMHNNPLLELVGCHVRGADKAGKDAGVPAGIRTCADLPLLSGEGFVLTG' A
#
# COMPACT_ATOMS: atom_id res chain seq x y z
N MET A 1 -10.88 1.85 10.48
CA MET A 1 -9.60 2.30 11.10
C MET A 1 -8.59 2.54 9.98
N ARG A 2 -7.90 3.67 10.02
CA ARG A 2 -6.89 4.05 9.01
C ARG A 2 -5.55 3.44 9.40
N ILE A 3 -4.92 2.71 8.48
CA ILE A 3 -3.68 1.98 8.74
C ILE A 3 -2.64 2.22 7.64
N VAL A 4 -1.39 2.05 8.05
CA VAL A 4 -0.21 2.24 7.20
C VAL A 4 0.54 0.93 7.10
N GLN A 5 0.82 0.49 5.87
CA GLN A 5 1.63 -0.71 5.66
C GLN A 5 3.11 -0.34 5.50
N TRP A 6 3.96 -0.92 6.34
CA TRP A 6 5.42 -0.82 6.19
C TRP A 6 5.94 -1.98 5.31
N SER A 7 6.61 -1.65 4.22
CA SER A 7 7.12 -2.57 3.19
C SER A 7 6.05 -3.23 2.32
N ALA A 8 6.27 -3.25 1.01
CA ALA A 8 5.44 -3.94 0.00
C ALA A 8 6.13 -5.19 -0.57
N GLY A 9 7.04 -5.81 0.21
CA GLY A 9 7.67 -7.09 -0.14
C GLY A 9 6.71 -8.28 -0.09
N ASN A 10 7.23 -9.51 -0.17
CA ASN A 10 6.41 -10.74 -0.18
C ASN A 10 5.43 -10.87 1.00
N VAL A 11 5.84 -10.44 2.20
CA VAL A 11 4.96 -10.42 3.38
C VAL A 11 4.02 -9.22 3.32
N GLY A 12 4.54 -8.03 3.00
CA GLY A 12 3.76 -6.79 2.89
C GLY A 12 2.59 -6.87 1.91
N ARG A 13 2.78 -7.55 0.77
CA ARG A 13 1.69 -7.79 -0.21
C ARG A 13 0.53 -8.57 0.39
N ARG A 14 0.82 -9.62 1.16
CA ARG A 14 -0.23 -10.42 1.81
C ARG A 14 -0.98 -9.60 2.85
N SER A 15 -0.26 -8.75 3.58
CA SER A 15 -0.87 -7.79 4.50
C SER A 15 -1.79 -6.80 3.78
N ILE A 16 -1.35 -6.22 2.65
CA ILE A 16 -2.17 -5.31 1.83
C ILE A 16 -3.45 -5.99 1.34
N ILE A 17 -3.36 -7.25 0.86
CA ILE A 17 -4.53 -8.03 0.44
C ILE A 17 -5.49 -8.27 1.61
N ALA A 18 -4.96 -8.67 2.77
CA ALA A 18 -5.77 -8.91 3.96
C ALA A 18 -6.48 -7.63 4.45
N MET A 19 -5.80 -6.49 4.36
CA MET A 19 -6.37 -5.18 4.71
C MET A 19 -7.45 -4.76 3.70
N HIS A 20 -7.20 -4.90 2.41
CA HIS A 20 -8.17 -4.59 1.35
C HIS A 20 -9.45 -5.44 1.45
N ASN A 21 -9.31 -6.72 1.79
CA ASN A 21 -10.46 -7.62 1.99
C ASN A 21 -11.21 -7.38 3.29
N ASN A 22 -10.70 -6.52 4.19
CA ASN A 22 -11.33 -6.24 5.47
C ASN A 22 -12.01 -4.86 5.43
N PRO A 23 -13.36 -4.79 5.44
CA PRO A 23 -14.09 -3.53 5.33
C PRO A 23 -13.92 -2.61 6.54
N LEU A 24 -13.38 -3.11 7.66
CA LEU A 24 -13.09 -2.29 8.85
C LEU A 24 -11.74 -1.56 8.76
N LEU A 25 -10.91 -1.93 7.79
CA LEU A 25 -9.56 -1.42 7.60
C LEU A 25 -9.49 -0.61 6.31
N GLU A 26 -8.85 0.54 6.40
CA GLU A 26 -8.61 1.43 5.27
C GLU A 26 -7.11 1.64 5.15
N LEU A 27 -6.53 1.17 4.05
CA LEU A 27 -5.11 1.36 3.76
C LEU A 27 -4.92 2.76 3.20
N VAL A 28 -4.33 3.65 4.00
CA VAL A 28 -4.19 5.09 3.64
C VAL A 28 -2.81 5.47 3.12
N GLY A 29 -1.85 4.56 3.28
CA GLY A 29 -0.50 4.72 2.78
C GLY A 29 0.32 3.45 2.92
N CYS A 30 1.34 3.32 2.06
CA CYS A 30 2.30 2.23 2.17
C CYS A 30 3.73 2.75 1.92
N HIS A 31 4.66 2.35 2.78
CA HIS A 31 6.06 2.74 2.70
C HIS A 31 6.90 1.62 2.10
N VAL A 32 7.79 1.95 1.17
CA VAL A 32 8.72 0.99 0.55
C VAL A 32 10.15 1.46 0.65
N ARG A 33 11.04 0.48 0.86
CA ARG A 33 12.48 0.71 0.75
C ARG A 33 12.89 0.45 -0.70
N GLY A 34 13.24 1.51 -1.41
CA GLY A 34 13.65 1.48 -2.82
C GLY A 34 12.90 2.52 -3.67
N ALA A 35 13.65 3.42 -4.30
CA ALA A 35 13.13 4.45 -5.20
C ALA A 35 12.48 3.86 -6.47
N ASP A 36 12.83 2.61 -6.81
CA ASP A 36 12.26 1.85 -7.94
C ASP A 36 10.77 1.50 -7.75
N LYS A 37 10.29 1.55 -6.51
CA LYS A 37 8.91 1.21 -6.13
C LYS A 37 8.10 2.43 -5.69
N ALA A 38 8.75 3.56 -5.44
CA ALA A 38 8.10 4.80 -5.10
C ALA A 38 7.22 5.30 -6.26
N GLY A 39 6.04 5.84 -5.94
CA GLY A 39 5.08 6.38 -6.90
C GLY A 39 4.26 5.32 -7.65
N LYS A 40 4.43 4.02 -7.36
CA LYS A 40 3.56 2.95 -7.87
C LYS A 40 2.40 2.72 -6.92
N ASP A 41 1.27 2.27 -7.42
CA ASP A 41 0.11 1.92 -6.59
C ASP A 41 0.44 0.73 -5.66
N ALA A 42 0.04 0.81 -4.39
CA ALA A 42 0.23 -0.27 -3.41
C ALA A 42 -0.47 -1.58 -3.79
N GLY A 43 -1.47 -1.54 -4.66
CA GLY A 43 -2.16 -2.67 -5.27
C GLY A 43 -1.32 -3.42 -6.31
N VAL A 44 -0.38 -2.75 -7.01
CA VAL A 44 0.44 -3.38 -8.07
C VAL A 44 1.28 -4.54 -7.54
N PRO A 45 2.03 -4.39 -6.43
CA PRO A 45 2.72 -5.52 -5.81
C PRO A 45 1.74 -6.63 -5.37
N ALA A 46 0.55 -6.26 -4.90
CA ALA A 46 -0.44 -7.18 -4.36
C ALA A 46 -1.29 -7.89 -5.45
N GLY A 47 -1.14 -7.52 -6.73
CA GLY A 47 -1.97 -8.04 -7.81
C GLY A 47 -3.44 -7.57 -7.73
N ILE A 48 -3.72 -6.54 -6.94
CA ILE A 48 -5.04 -5.93 -6.82
C ILE A 48 -5.20 -5.00 -8.01
N ARG A 49 -6.27 -5.17 -8.79
CA ARG A 49 -6.58 -4.30 -9.93
C ARG A 49 -6.64 -2.87 -9.41
N THR A 50 -5.77 -2.02 -9.93
CA THR A 50 -5.64 -0.61 -9.58
C THR A 50 -6.87 0.16 -10.05
N CYS A 51 -7.97 0.04 -9.31
CA CYS A 51 -8.95 1.09 -9.17
C CYS A 51 -8.25 2.17 -8.33
N ALA A 52 -8.32 3.44 -8.71
CA ALA A 52 -7.51 4.54 -8.17
C ALA A 52 -7.71 4.88 -6.66
N ASP A 53 -8.21 3.94 -5.87
CA ASP A 53 -8.59 4.08 -4.47
C ASP A 53 -7.50 3.61 -3.51
N LEU A 54 -6.43 2.97 -4.00
CA LEU A 54 -5.30 2.54 -3.18
C LEU A 54 -4.18 3.59 -3.16
N PRO A 55 -3.54 3.78 -2.00
CA PRO A 55 -2.52 4.80 -1.84
C PRO A 55 -1.25 4.44 -2.63
N LEU A 56 -0.55 5.47 -3.10
CA LEU A 56 0.74 5.29 -3.75
C LEU A 56 1.80 4.86 -2.73
N LEU A 57 2.69 3.98 -3.16
CA LEU A 57 3.89 3.58 -2.44
C LEU A 57 4.82 4.79 -2.33
N SER A 58 5.26 5.10 -1.11
CA SER A 58 6.25 6.16 -0.87
C SER A 58 7.64 5.57 -0.66
N GLY A 59 8.64 6.11 -1.36
CA GLY A 59 10.05 5.90 -1.05
C GLY A 59 10.56 7.00 -0.12
N GLU A 60 11.43 6.66 0.84
CA GLU A 60 12.06 7.60 1.80
C GLU A 60 11.07 8.67 2.33
N GLY A 61 10.04 8.23 3.07
CA GLY A 61 8.97 9.09 3.60
C GLY A 61 7.61 8.40 3.59
N PHE A 62 6.58 9.03 4.17
CA PHE A 62 5.21 8.51 4.22
C PHE A 62 4.24 9.47 3.52
N VAL A 63 3.34 8.92 2.69
CA VAL A 63 2.26 9.67 2.04
C VAL A 63 0.94 9.21 2.62
N LEU A 64 0.21 10.14 3.24
CA LEU A 64 -1.19 9.98 3.59
C LEU A 64 -2.01 10.42 2.39
N THR A 65 -2.75 9.51 1.80
CA THR A 65 -3.76 9.89 0.80
C THR A 65 -4.96 10.41 1.59
N GLY A 66 -5.23 11.71 1.45
CA GLY A 66 -6.19 12.48 2.23
C GLY A 66 -7.62 12.02 1.98
#